data_AF-A0A523JZN1-F1
#
_entry.id   AF-A0A523JZN1-F1
#
_cell.length_a   1.000
_cell.length_b   1.000
_cell.length_c   1.000
_cell.angle_alpha   90.00
_cell.angle_beta   90.00
_cell.angle_gamma   90.00
#
_symmetry.space_group_name_H-M   'P 1'
#
loop_
_entity.id
_entity.type
_entity.pdbx_description
1 polymer ?
#
loop_
_entity_poly.entity_id
_entity_poly.type
_entity_poly.pdbx_seq_one_letter_code
_entity_poly.pdbx_strand_id
1 'polypeptide(L)'
;MGVITYGARELADVHELRIEKEVDLTVLVRRHEFPLDTSRDIAWIGGEHHDNVEAARDAPYGYAVVTDGFAWIDGLVMECPDWTLTHELGHAFGAYHVEDEGRLLVFPFAHGHVDPGRFKTIMASYAQNEPVVLRFSNPRLVDCPGDRRCGIIDQADNAKTLNATRHALASFSDVLSPAGASDAHYPERFSAKCREHLD
;
A
#
# COMPACT_ATOMS: atom_id res chain seq x y z
N MET A 1 1.23 10.77 -4.36
CA MET A 1 0.82 10.81 -2.93
C MET A 1 0.42 12.19 -2.43
N GLY A 2 1.29 13.21 -2.51
CA GLY A 2 0.96 14.53 -1.93
C GLY A 2 -0.36 15.15 -2.40
N VAL A 3 -0.72 15.00 -3.69
CA VAL A 3 -1.95 15.58 -4.24
C VAL A 3 -3.23 14.93 -3.67
N ILE A 4 -3.25 13.63 -3.38
CA ILE A 4 -4.41 12.97 -2.77
C ILE A 4 -4.44 13.12 -1.25
N THR A 5 -3.28 13.18 -0.60
CA THR A 5 -3.16 13.34 0.86
C THR A 5 -3.44 14.78 1.31
N TYR A 6 -3.03 15.77 0.51
CA TYR A 6 -3.14 17.20 0.87
C TYR A 6 -4.16 17.98 0.04
N GLY A 7 -4.80 17.33 -0.94
CA GLY A 7 -5.82 17.92 -1.81
C GLY A 7 -5.25 18.96 -2.78
N ALA A 8 -5.44 18.75 -4.08
CA ALA A 8 -5.30 19.83 -5.07
C ALA A 8 -6.23 19.62 -6.26
N ARG A 9 -6.70 20.73 -6.83
CA ARG A 9 -7.57 20.76 -8.02
C ARG A 9 -8.80 19.84 -7.84
N GLU A 10 -9.00 18.89 -8.74
CA GLU A 10 -10.14 17.96 -8.75
C GLU A 10 -10.16 17.03 -7.53
N LEU A 11 -9.08 16.96 -6.74
CA LEU A 11 -8.95 16.13 -5.54
C LEU A 11 -8.93 16.96 -4.25
N ALA A 12 -9.23 18.26 -4.30
CA ALA A 12 -9.14 19.17 -3.15
C ALA A 12 -9.95 18.68 -1.93
N ASP A 13 -11.16 18.16 -2.14
CA ASP A 13 -12.09 17.80 -1.06
C ASP A 13 -12.00 16.32 -0.63
N VAL A 14 -11.04 15.55 -1.16
CA VAL A 14 -10.98 14.10 -0.92
C VAL A 14 -10.67 13.78 0.54
N HIS A 15 -9.86 14.62 1.20
CA HIS A 15 -9.54 14.43 2.61
C HIS A 15 -10.75 14.71 3.51
N GLU A 16 -11.46 15.82 3.27
CA GLU A 16 -12.69 16.17 3.99
C GLU A 16 -13.78 15.13 3.78
N LEU A 17 -13.97 14.67 2.53
CA LEU A 17 -14.92 13.59 2.22
C LEU A 17 -14.58 12.28 2.95
N ARG A 18 -13.29 11.94 3.06
CA ARG A 18 -12.86 10.76 3.81
C ARG A 18 -13.27 10.86 5.29
N ILE A 19 -13.12 12.04 5.90
CA ILE A 19 -13.53 12.28 7.29
C ILE A 19 -15.06 12.24 7.40
N GLU A 20 -15.78 12.97 6.53
CA GLU A 20 -17.24 13.06 6.56
C GLU A 20 -17.93 11.70 6.38
N LYS A 21 -17.33 10.82 5.57
CA LYS A 21 -17.85 9.48 5.28
C LYS A 21 -17.28 8.39 6.18
N GLU A 22 -16.47 8.74 7.18
CA GLU A 22 -15.86 7.80 8.12
C GLU A 22 -15.09 6.68 7.38
N VAL A 23 -14.31 7.06 6.37
CA VAL A 23 -13.59 6.12 5.49
C VAL A 23 -12.19 5.82 6.03
N ASP A 24 -11.92 4.56 6.34
CA ASP A 24 -10.62 4.13 6.85
C ASP A 24 -9.50 4.19 5.81
N LEU A 25 -9.78 3.83 4.55
CA LEU A 25 -8.83 3.90 3.45
C LEU A 25 -9.45 4.48 2.19
N THR A 26 -8.72 5.37 1.52
CA THR A 26 -9.11 5.95 0.24
C THR A 26 -8.17 5.47 -0.86
N VAL A 27 -8.73 4.93 -1.95
CA VAL A 27 -7.95 4.51 -3.12
C VAL A 27 -8.36 5.35 -4.34
N LEU A 28 -7.40 6.03 -4.95
CA LEU A 28 -7.59 6.67 -6.24
C LEU A 28 -7.25 5.70 -7.36
N VAL A 29 -8.24 5.39 -8.18
CA VAL A 29 -8.03 4.71 -9.47
C VAL A 29 -7.79 5.77 -10.54
N ARG A 30 -6.68 5.67 -11.26
CA ARG A 30 -6.33 6.62 -12.33
C ARG A 30 -5.86 5.90 -13.58
N ARG A 31 -5.85 6.60 -14.71
CA ARG A 31 -5.19 6.10 -15.94
C ARG A 31 -3.67 6.30 -15.82
N HIS A 32 -2.89 5.37 -16.39
CA HIS A 32 -1.44 5.59 -16.55
C HIS A 32 -1.17 6.58 -17.68
N GLU A 33 -0.42 7.64 -17.40
CA GLU A 33 0.04 8.58 -18.43
C GLU A 33 1.57 8.64 -18.45
N PHE A 34 2.19 7.82 -19.30
CA PHE A 34 3.63 7.92 -19.56
C PHE A 34 3.93 9.09 -20.52
N PRO A 35 4.99 9.89 -20.30
CA PRO A 35 6.03 9.79 -19.26
C PRO A 35 5.74 10.59 -17.98
N LEU A 36 4.55 11.15 -17.82
CA LEU A 36 4.19 12.00 -16.68
C LEU A 36 4.17 11.20 -15.36
N ASP A 37 3.78 9.92 -15.44
CA ASP A 37 3.75 8.99 -14.33
C ASP A 37 5.00 8.11 -14.28
N THR A 38 5.85 8.33 -13.29
CA THR A 38 7.06 7.51 -13.04
C THR A 38 6.79 6.30 -12.12
N SER A 39 5.63 6.25 -11.47
CA SER A 39 5.18 5.12 -10.64
C SER A 39 3.82 4.62 -11.12
N ARG A 40 3.65 3.29 -11.15
CA ARG A 40 2.41 2.63 -11.56
C ARG A 40 1.37 2.71 -10.46
N ASP A 41 1.72 2.20 -9.29
CA ASP A 41 0.86 2.09 -8.13
C ASP A 41 1.68 2.52 -6.91
N ILE A 42 1.02 3.09 -5.90
CA ILE A 42 1.70 3.53 -4.69
C ILE A 42 0.72 3.60 -3.50
N ALA A 43 1.16 3.03 -2.38
CA ALA A 43 0.53 3.14 -1.07
C ALA A 43 1.57 3.54 -0.03
N TRP A 44 1.09 4.17 1.04
CA TRP A 44 1.89 4.27 2.25
C TRP A 44 1.96 2.90 2.91
N ILE A 45 3.15 2.54 3.39
CA ILE A 45 3.30 1.33 4.18
C ILE A 45 2.92 1.66 5.62
N GLY A 46 1.86 1.03 6.12
CA GLY A 46 1.42 1.22 7.50
C GLY A 46 2.55 0.89 8.46
N GLY A 47 2.87 1.80 9.38
CA GLY A 47 3.95 1.59 10.33
C GLY A 47 5.36 1.70 9.77
N GLU A 48 5.62 2.15 8.54
CA GLU A 48 7.00 2.20 7.97
C GLU A 48 8.01 3.03 8.79
N HIS A 49 7.52 3.93 9.63
CA HIS A 49 8.36 4.79 10.47
C HIS A 49 8.40 4.34 11.95
N HIS A 50 7.68 3.27 12.29
CA HIS A 50 7.54 2.71 13.64
C HIS A 50 7.55 1.17 13.59
N ASP A 51 7.48 0.45 14.71
CA ASP A 51 7.48 -1.02 14.72
C ASP A 51 6.06 -1.62 14.78
N ASN A 52 5.05 -0.81 14.46
CA ASN A 52 3.64 -1.19 14.49
C ASN A 52 2.77 -0.28 13.60
N VAL A 53 1.56 -0.77 13.29
CA VAL A 53 0.49 0.06 12.70
C VAL A 53 -0.39 0.59 13.83
N GLU A 54 -0.46 1.91 13.99
CA GLU A 54 -1.20 2.62 15.02
C GLU A 54 -2.15 3.64 14.37
N ALA A 55 -3.45 3.54 14.65
CA ALA A 55 -4.44 4.46 14.08
C ALA A 55 -4.06 5.94 14.26
N ALA A 56 -3.69 6.33 15.49
CA ALA A 56 -3.36 7.72 15.81
C ALA A 56 -2.18 8.30 15.01
N ARG A 57 -1.29 7.46 14.47
CA ARG A 57 -0.12 7.88 13.68
C ARG A 57 -0.29 7.64 12.19
N ASP A 58 -0.89 6.53 11.83
CA ASP A 58 -0.95 6.05 10.44
C ASP A 58 -2.21 6.52 9.71
N ALA A 59 -3.29 6.88 10.43
CA ALA A 59 -4.56 7.27 9.80
C ALA A 59 -4.43 8.42 8.78
N PRO A 60 -3.61 9.47 9.00
CA PRO A 60 -3.37 10.51 7.98
C PRO A 60 -2.77 9.99 6.67
N TYR A 61 -2.17 8.80 6.66
CA TYR A 61 -1.52 8.16 5.51
C TYR A 61 -2.37 7.07 4.86
N GLY A 62 -3.64 6.89 5.27
CA GLY A 62 -4.56 5.87 4.73
C GLY A 62 -5.04 6.12 3.29
N TYR A 63 -4.09 6.24 2.36
CA TYR A 63 -4.31 6.50 0.94
C TYR A 63 -3.51 5.52 0.08
N ALA A 64 -4.10 5.12 -1.04
CA ALA A 64 -3.43 4.41 -2.12
C ALA A 64 -3.78 5.01 -3.47
N VAL A 65 -2.91 4.83 -4.45
CA VAL A 65 -3.15 5.15 -5.86
C VAL A 65 -2.88 3.89 -6.65
N VAL A 66 -3.87 3.47 -7.43
CA VAL A 66 -3.77 2.33 -8.32
C VAL A 66 -4.06 2.80 -9.73
N THR A 67 -3.43 2.16 -10.69
CA THR A 67 -3.59 2.51 -12.09
C THR A 67 -4.43 1.48 -12.81
N ASP A 68 -5.40 1.95 -13.59
CA ASP A 68 -6.23 1.17 -14.49
C ASP A 68 -5.80 1.39 -15.94
N GLY A 69 -5.71 0.29 -16.68
CA GLY A 69 -5.45 0.27 -18.11
C GLY A 69 -4.05 -0.12 -18.55
N PHE A 70 -3.81 0.13 -19.83
CA PHE A 70 -2.63 -0.28 -20.58
C PHE A 70 -1.82 0.95 -20.97
N ALA A 71 -0.52 0.94 -20.68
CA ALA A 71 0.39 1.93 -21.26
C ALA A 71 1.24 1.30 -22.35
N TRP A 72 1.30 1.98 -23.49
CA TRP A 72 2.20 1.63 -24.58
C TRP A 72 3.45 2.50 -24.43
N ILE A 73 4.57 1.89 -24.06
CA ILE A 73 5.85 2.57 -23.92
C ILE A 73 6.86 1.83 -24.80
N ASP A 74 7.36 2.49 -25.84
CA ASP A 74 8.42 1.96 -26.72
C ASP A 74 8.18 0.53 -27.25
N GLY A 75 6.92 0.19 -27.55
CA GLY A 75 6.54 -1.13 -28.07
C GLY A 75 6.27 -2.20 -27.01
N LEU A 76 6.32 -1.86 -25.71
CA LEU A 76 5.90 -2.72 -24.60
C LEU A 76 4.48 -2.35 -24.16
N VAL A 77 3.64 -3.38 -23.98
CA VAL A 77 2.36 -3.27 -23.30
C VAL A 77 2.62 -3.39 -21.80
N MET A 78 2.46 -2.27 -21.09
CA MET A 78 2.46 -2.26 -19.64
C MET A 78 1.03 -2.43 -19.17
N GLU A 79 0.69 -3.65 -18.75
CA GLU A 79 -0.59 -3.96 -18.12
C GLU A 79 -0.50 -3.62 -16.62
N CYS A 80 -1.55 -2.98 -16.07
CA CYS A 80 -1.78 -2.92 -14.63
C CYS A 80 -2.71 -4.06 -14.26
N PRO A 81 -2.22 -5.17 -13.69
CA PRO A 81 -3.06 -6.34 -13.44
C PRO A 81 -4.04 -6.08 -12.30
N ASP A 82 -5.18 -6.77 -12.28
CA ASP A 82 -6.22 -6.64 -11.23
C ASP A 82 -5.71 -6.81 -9.79
N TRP A 83 -4.53 -7.41 -9.59
CA TRP A 83 -3.93 -7.60 -8.28
C TRP A 83 -3.29 -6.35 -7.70
N THR A 84 -3.05 -5.27 -8.46
CA THR A 84 -2.35 -4.06 -7.97
C THR A 84 -3.11 -3.39 -6.83
N LEU A 85 -4.43 -3.31 -6.90
CA LEU A 85 -5.24 -2.84 -5.77
C LEU A 85 -5.01 -3.68 -4.51
N THR A 86 -4.97 -5.00 -4.64
CA THR A 86 -4.70 -5.88 -3.50
C THR A 86 -3.29 -5.71 -2.98
N HIS A 87 -2.32 -5.45 -3.86
CA HIS A 87 -0.94 -5.17 -3.50
C HIS A 87 -0.81 -3.88 -2.67
N GLU A 88 -1.38 -2.78 -3.16
CA GLU A 88 -1.33 -1.49 -2.48
C GLU A 88 -2.09 -1.51 -1.14
N LEU A 89 -3.21 -2.23 -1.07
CA LEU A 89 -3.85 -2.49 0.21
C LEU A 89 -2.94 -3.30 1.14
N GLY A 90 -2.17 -4.27 0.62
CA GLY A 90 -1.16 -4.97 1.41
C GLY A 90 -0.18 -4.02 2.11
N HIS A 91 0.34 -3.03 1.39
CA HIS A 91 1.20 -1.98 1.96
C HIS A 91 0.50 -1.21 3.09
N ALA A 92 -0.75 -0.79 2.93
CA ALA A 92 -1.49 -0.10 3.98
C ALA A 92 -1.59 -0.91 5.29
N PHE A 93 -1.65 -2.24 5.19
CA PHE A 93 -1.63 -3.15 6.33
C PHE A 93 -0.23 -3.43 6.91
N GLY A 94 0.83 -2.81 6.38
CA GLY A 94 2.22 -2.99 6.81
C GLY A 94 2.93 -4.17 6.13
N ALA A 95 2.41 -4.68 5.02
CA ALA A 95 3.11 -5.68 4.22
C ALA A 95 4.19 -5.05 3.33
N TYR A 96 5.31 -5.73 3.21
CA TYR A 96 6.44 -5.36 2.37
C TYR A 96 6.52 -6.31 1.18
N HIS A 97 7.36 -5.95 0.20
CA HIS A 97 7.69 -6.82 -0.92
C HIS A 97 8.48 -8.06 -0.44
N VAL A 98 9.51 -8.48 -1.14
CA VAL A 98 10.43 -9.48 -0.60
C VAL A 98 11.25 -8.91 0.56
N GLU A 99 12.07 -9.74 1.20
CA GLU A 99 13.00 -9.30 2.23
C GLU A 99 13.88 -8.16 1.68
N ASP A 100 13.88 -7.02 2.37
CA ASP A 100 14.63 -5.81 2.01
C ASP A 100 15.55 -5.44 3.17
N GLU A 101 16.86 -5.53 2.95
CA GLU A 101 17.89 -5.24 3.93
C GLU A 101 17.99 -3.71 4.15
N GLY A 102 17.18 -3.16 5.06
CA GLY A 102 17.35 -1.78 5.50
C GLY A 102 16.08 -1.01 5.85
N ARG A 103 14.90 -1.60 5.72
CA ARG A 103 13.66 -0.98 6.17
C ARG A 103 13.32 -1.37 7.61
N LEU A 104 12.75 -0.42 8.36
CA LEU A 104 12.07 -0.77 9.60
C LEU A 104 10.79 -1.50 9.22
N LEU A 105 10.64 -2.73 9.71
CA LEU A 105 9.50 -3.58 9.43
C LEU A 105 8.54 -3.58 10.61
N VAL A 106 7.23 -3.56 10.34
CA VAL A 106 6.20 -3.80 11.36
C VAL A 106 6.36 -5.19 11.99
N PHE A 107 6.67 -6.20 11.15
CA PHE A 107 7.04 -7.53 11.63
C PHE A 107 8.18 -8.12 10.82
N PRO A 108 9.07 -8.94 11.43
CA PRO A 108 10.16 -9.61 10.69
C PRO A 108 9.69 -10.53 9.57
N PHE A 109 8.43 -10.99 9.60
CA PHE A 109 7.84 -11.90 8.63
C PHE A 109 6.94 -11.19 7.59
N ALA A 110 6.93 -9.86 7.57
CA ALA A 110 5.96 -9.07 6.79
C ALA A 110 6.23 -9.04 5.28
N HIS A 111 6.87 -10.06 4.71
CA HIS A 111 7.30 -10.09 3.31
C HIS A 111 6.44 -11.00 2.43
N GLY A 112 6.36 -10.65 1.15
CA GLY A 112 5.96 -11.53 0.08
C GLY A 112 6.94 -12.70 -0.11
N HIS A 113 6.46 -13.73 -0.79
CA HIS A 113 7.21 -14.95 -1.07
C HIS A 113 7.44 -15.14 -2.57
N VAL A 114 8.66 -15.53 -2.93
CA VAL A 114 9.04 -16.05 -4.25
C VAL A 114 9.49 -17.50 -4.09
N ASP A 115 8.94 -18.41 -4.90
CA ASP A 115 9.48 -19.75 -5.14
C ASP A 115 10.19 -19.71 -6.51
N PRO A 116 11.54 -19.62 -6.54
CA PRO A 116 12.30 -19.33 -7.76
C PRO A 116 11.98 -20.25 -8.93
N GLY A 117 11.75 -19.64 -10.09
CA GLY A 117 11.38 -20.35 -11.32
C GLY A 117 9.98 -20.95 -11.31
N ARG A 118 9.14 -20.67 -10.30
CA ARG A 118 7.79 -21.25 -10.18
C ARG A 118 6.70 -20.21 -10.02
N PHE A 119 6.70 -19.46 -8.93
CA PHE A 119 5.64 -18.49 -8.64
C PHE A 119 6.11 -17.43 -7.64
N LYS A 120 5.34 -16.34 -7.55
CA LYS A 120 5.50 -15.30 -6.54
C LYS A 120 4.15 -14.83 -6.01
N THR A 121 4.05 -14.53 -4.73
CA THR A 121 2.82 -14.00 -4.11
C THR A 121 2.60 -12.54 -4.47
N ILE A 122 1.40 -12.00 -4.20
CA ILE A 122 1.00 -10.62 -4.58
C ILE A 122 2.05 -9.58 -4.14
N MET A 123 2.55 -9.63 -2.91
CA MET A 123 3.52 -8.63 -2.45
C MET A 123 4.91 -8.81 -3.07
N ALA A 124 5.22 -9.99 -3.60
CA ALA A 124 6.46 -10.23 -4.32
C ALA A 124 6.33 -9.96 -5.84
N SER A 125 5.24 -9.36 -6.31
CA SER A 125 4.94 -9.20 -7.73
C SER A 125 5.99 -8.41 -8.52
N TYR A 126 6.70 -7.51 -7.86
CA TYR A 126 7.81 -6.72 -8.44
C TYR A 126 9.18 -7.41 -8.33
N ALA A 127 9.25 -8.57 -7.67
CA ALA A 127 10.46 -9.38 -7.62
C ALA A 127 10.49 -10.38 -8.78
N GLN A 128 11.65 -10.50 -9.42
CA GLN A 128 11.96 -11.57 -10.39
C GLN A 128 10.89 -11.73 -11.51
N ASN A 129 10.92 -12.83 -12.27
CA ASN A 129 10.10 -13.02 -13.48
C ASN A 129 9.07 -14.15 -13.36
N GLU A 130 8.87 -14.71 -12.17
CA GLU A 130 7.89 -15.77 -11.91
C GLU A 130 6.45 -15.26 -12.07
N PRO A 131 5.50 -16.14 -12.42
CA PRO A 131 4.08 -15.78 -12.45
C PRO A 131 3.56 -15.44 -11.06
N VAL A 132 2.70 -14.43 -10.98
CA VAL A 132 2.05 -14.03 -9.73
C VAL A 132 0.91 -15.00 -9.41
N VAL A 133 0.87 -15.50 -8.17
CA VAL A 133 -0.31 -16.14 -7.60
C VAL A 133 -1.09 -15.10 -6.79
N LEU A 134 -2.41 -15.07 -6.95
CA LEU A 134 -3.31 -14.10 -6.33
C LEU A 134 -3.54 -14.39 -4.84
N ARG A 135 -2.46 -14.47 -4.08
CA ARG A 135 -2.43 -14.76 -2.65
C ARG A 135 -1.38 -13.88 -1.98
N PHE A 136 -1.68 -13.42 -0.78
CA PHE A 136 -0.67 -12.99 0.18
C PHE A 136 0.19 -14.17 0.63
N SER A 137 1.44 -13.90 1.02
CA SER A 137 2.28 -14.96 1.57
C SER A 137 1.67 -15.54 2.85
N ASN A 138 1.65 -16.86 2.94
CA ASN A 138 1.08 -17.59 4.06
C ASN A 138 1.69 -19.01 4.11
N PRO A 139 2.61 -19.30 5.06
CA PRO A 139 3.29 -20.59 5.14
C PRO A 139 2.35 -21.74 5.55
N ARG A 140 1.13 -21.45 6.02
CA ARG A 140 0.13 -22.47 6.39
C ARG A 140 -0.62 -23.03 5.19
N LEU A 141 -0.65 -22.32 4.07
CA LEU A 141 -1.22 -22.80 2.81
C LEU A 141 -0.17 -23.63 2.08
N VAL A 142 -0.54 -24.82 1.62
CA VAL A 142 0.33 -25.80 0.94
C VAL A 142 -0.13 -26.11 -0.49
N ASP A 143 -1.00 -25.28 -1.03
CA ASP A 143 -1.68 -25.45 -2.31
C ASP A 143 -1.27 -24.36 -3.33
N CYS A 144 -0.08 -23.76 -3.16
CA CYS A 144 0.54 -22.96 -4.21
C CYS A 144 1.12 -23.87 -5.31
N PRO A 145 1.39 -23.36 -6.53
CA PRO A 145 1.77 -24.18 -7.69
C PRO A 145 2.82 -25.25 -7.38
N GLY A 146 2.48 -26.51 -7.68
CA GLY A 146 3.30 -27.67 -7.38
C GLY A 146 3.21 -28.17 -5.94
N ASP A 147 2.05 -27.99 -5.28
CA ASP A 147 1.78 -28.37 -3.89
C ASP A 147 2.80 -27.77 -2.90
N ARG A 148 3.18 -26.52 -3.18
CA ARG A 148 4.18 -25.76 -2.43
C ARG A 148 3.52 -24.90 -1.38
N ARG A 149 4.29 -24.55 -0.35
CA ARG A 149 3.87 -23.56 0.62
C ARG A 149 3.76 -22.19 -0.04
N CYS A 150 2.72 -21.43 0.29
CA CYS A 150 2.56 -20.06 -0.19
C CYS A 150 3.38 -19.05 0.62
N GLY A 151 4.44 -19.44 1.31
CA GLY A 151 5.18 -18.58 2.23
C GLY A 151 6.26 -19.35 2.99
N ILE A 152 7.02 -18.63 3.80
CA ILE A 152 8.12 -19.17 4.61
C ILE A 152 7.84 -18.83 6.07
N ILE A 153 7.92 -19.84 6.95
CA ILE A 153 7.71 -19.67 8.38
C ILE A 153 8.67 -18.61 8.91
N ASP A 154 8.13 -17.63 9.64
CA ASP A 154 8.85 -16.51 10.26
C ASP A 154 9.65 -15.61 9.30
N GLN A 155 9.42 -15.70 7.99
CA GLN A 155 10.06 -14.83 6.98
C GLN A 155 9.06 -14.20 6.00
N ALA A 156 8.10 -14.99 5.49
CA ALA A 156 7.13 -14.52 4.51
C ALA A 156 5.71 -14.99 4.87
N ASP A 157 5.02 -14.17 5.66
CA ASP A 157 3.65 -14.39 6.15
C ASP A 157 2.87 -13.07 6.23
N ASN A 158 2.64 -12.44 5.07
CA ASN A 158 1.79 -11.25 4.95
C ASN A 158 0.39 -11.51 5.49
N ALA A 159 -0.15 -12.73 5.36
CA ALA A 159 -1.45 -13.07 5.92
C ALA A 159 -1.49 -12.88 7.45
N LYS A 160 -0.38 -13.17 8.16
CA LYS A 160 -0.25 -12.87 9.60
C LYS A 160 -0.12 -11.37 9.86
N THR A 161 0.64 -10.64 9.05
CA THR A 161 0.74 -9.16 9.13
C THR A 161 -0.63 -8.50 9.02
N LEU A 162 -1.36 -8.78 7.93
CA LEU A 162 -2.70 -8.22 7.69
C LEU A 162 -3.65 -8.55 8.85
N ASN A 163 -3.59 -9.78 9.38
CA ASN A 163 -4.39 -10.17 10.52
C ASN A 163 -4.01 -9.44 11.82
N ALA A 164 -2.75 -9.09 12.02
CA ALA A 164 -2.32 -8.36 13.20
C ALA A 164 -2.73 -6.88 13.14
N THR A 165 -2.76 -6.28 11.94
CA THR A 165 -2.97 -4.83 11.76
C THR A 165 -4.39 -4.44 11.37
N ARG A 166 -5.25 -5.40 10.98
CA ARG A 166 -6.63 -5.14 10.52
C ARG A 166 -7.46 -4.24 11.42
N HIS A 167 -7.30 -4.38 12.73
CA HIS A 167 -8.11 -3.62 13.70
C HIS A 167 -7.62 -2.18 13.83
N ALA A 168 -6.30 -1.95 13.79
CA ALA A 168 -5.75 -0.60 13.81
C ALA A 168 -6.19 0.16 12.55
N LEU A 169 -6.11 -0.49 11.38
CA LEU A 169 -6.51 0.10 10.11
C LEU A 169 -8.02 0.38 10.05
N ALA A 170 -8.86 -0.53 10.55
CA ALA A 170 -10.31 -0.35 10.65
C ALA A 170 -10.77 0.70 11.70
N SER A 171 -9.80 1.34 12.39
CA SER A 171 -10.05 2.44 13.34
C SER A 171 -9.44 3.76 12.87
N PHE A 172 -9.02 3.86 11.60
CA PHE A 172 -8.44 5.09 11.07
C PHE A 172 -9.46 6.24 11.07
N SER A 173 -10.70 5.96 10.70
CA SER A 173 -11.79 6.94 10.72
C SER A 173 -12.13 7.47 12.13
N ASP A 174 -12.03 6.61 13.15
CA ASP A 174 -12.30 6.95 14.55
C ASP A 174 -11.41 8.11 15.05
N VAL A 175 -10.14 8.11 14.65
CA VAL A 175 -9.15 9.10 15.09
C VAL A 175 -9.06 10.33 14.18
N LEU A 176 -9.60 10.25 12.96
CA LEU A 176 -9.67 11.38 12.03
C LEU A 176 -10.93 12.23 12.23
N SER A 177 -11.97 11.65 12.85
CA SER A 177 -13.21 12.35 13.15
C SER A 177 -13.00 13.57 14.07
N PRO A 178 -13.79 14.65 13.92
CA PRO A 178 -13.65 15.86 14.75
C PRO A 178 -13.74 15.62 16.27
N ALA A 179 -14.35 14.51 16.71
CA ALA A 179 -14.40 14.09 18.11
C ALA A 179 -13.07 13.52 18.64
N GLY A 180 -12.15 13.09 17.77
CA GLY A 180 -10.80 12.61 18.08
C GLY A 180 -9.67 13.58 17.69
N ALA A 181 -10.00 14.68 17.00
CA ALA A 181 -9.03 15.63 16.45
C ALA A 181 -8.33 16.54 17.49
N SER A 182 -8.57 16.37 18.80
CA SER A 182 -7.91 17.19 19.82
C SER A 182 -6.42 16.89 20.00
N ASP A 183 -5.91 15.77 19.46
CA ASP A 183 -4.51 15.32 19.64
C ASP A 183 -3.76 15.03 18.32
N ALA A 184 -4.39 15.18 17.15
CA ALA A 184 -3.73 14.92 15.86
C ALA A 184 -2.79 16.08 15.48
N HIS A 185 -1.53 15.99 15.88
CA HIS A 185 -0.47 16.92 15.47
C HIS A 185 -0.11 16.69 13.99
N TYR A 186 -0.81 17.36 13.08
CA TYR A 186 -0.38 17.47 11.68
C TYR A 186 0.92 18.30 11.65
N PRO A 187 2.08 17.74 11.27
CA PRO A 187 3.31 18.52 11.23
C PRO A 187 3.22 19.57 10.11
N GLU A 188 3.13 20.85 10.48
CA GLU A 188 2.99 22.01 9.58
C GLU A 188 4.08 22.15 8.50
N ARG A 189 5.15 21.36 8.56
CA ARG A 189 6.39 21.60 7.79
C ARG A 189 6.37 21.17 6.32
N PHE A 190 5.37 20.42 5.84
CA PHE A 190 5.33 20.01 4.42
C PHE A 190 4.58 21.00 3.50
N SER A 191 3.79 21.92 4.05
CA SER A 191 2.94 22.87 3.29
C SER A 191 3.71 24.00 2.57
N ALA A 192 5.00 24.19 2.85
CA ALA A 192 5.78 25.28 2.26
C ALA A 192 6.36 24.90 0.88
N LYS A 193 6.77 23.64 0.67
CA LYS A 193 7.41 23.21 -0.59
C LYS A 193 6.42 22.93 -1.73
N CYS A 194 5.17 22.58 -1.44
CA CYS A 194 4.17 22.33 -2.48
C CYS A 194 3.47 23.60 -3.00
N ARG A 195 3.69 24.77 -2.39
CA ARG A 195 3.13 26.05 -2.86
C ARG A 195 3.90 26.69 -4.01
N GLU A 196 5.17 26.35 -4.21
CA GLU A 196 6.03 26.98 -5.24
C GLU A 196 5.89 26.37 -6.64
N HIS A 197 5.03 25.37 -6.85
CA HIS A 197 4.88 24.66 -8.13
C HIS A 197 3.44 24.63 -8.66
N LEU A 198 2.62 25.63 -8.31
CA LEU A 198 1.24 25.77 -8.80
C LEU A 198 0.96 27.06 -9.59
N ASP A 199 2.01 27.70 -10.14
CA ASP A 199 1.88 28.69 -11.22
C ASP A 199 2.41 28.11 -12.55
#